data_AF-A0A7R7ZTH3-F1
#
_entry.id   AF-A0A7R7ZTH3-F1
#
_cell.length_a   1.000
_cell.length_b   1.000
_cell.length_c   1.000
_cell.angle_alpha   90.00
_cell.angle_beta   90.00
_cell.angle_gamma   90.00
#
_symmetry.space_group_name_H-M   'P 1'
#
loop_
_entity.id
_entity.type
_entity.pdbx_description
1 polymer ?
#
loop_
_entity_poly.entity_id
_entity_poly.type
_entity_poly.pdbx_seq_one_letter_code
_entity_poly.pdbx_strand_id
1 'polypeptide(L)'
;MEPNSVVSAMKGDKLKDSPQWRNWFARVKLFARQKKVWDLVNPQIEEDYLEQPMRKPKRPQYPEGGSESVKREWRDRLDIYKLDLAEWEQQAKGLDAVNKWIITNLDPIHHASLLDYETPYERLVYLTTRFARSNAYEEDIRAQWKWFSSSPPRKGVDINHWLADWNTLREQAVSLDLPEVKSANKDFLHAVKDVLPTWWQAKYESIIMNHEDWETRDLIENFRGFYQEMVPQKPTSTISKASFSTFQDFEEAETDQLQKPPQKQGNKPPIPKRWCPCGN
;
A
#
# COMPACT_ATOMS: atom_id res chain seq x y z
N MET A 1 10.04 6.17 21.22
CA MET A 1 9.22 5.69 20.08
C MET A 1 10.00 5.94 18.82
N GLU A 2 10.42 4.88 18.12
CA GLU A 2 11.24 5.03 16.91
C GLU A 2 10.43 5.65 15.75
N PRO A 3 10.96 6.67 15.05
CA PRO A 3 10.29 7.30 13.91
C PRO A 3 10.17 6.38 12.68
N ASN A 4 10.72 5.15 12.72
CA ASN A 4 10.71 4.20 11.60
C ASN A 4 9.42 3.35 11.52
N SER A 5 8.54 3.40 12.52
CA SER A 5 7.43 2.44 12.66
C SER A 5 6.38 2.52 11.54
N VAL A 6 6.03 3.72 11.05
CA VAL A 6 4.92 3.88 10.09
C VAL A 6 5.35 3.56 8.66
N VAL A 7 6.56 3.94 8.25
CA VAL A 7 7.06 3.64 6.89
C VAL A 7 7.49 2.17 6.77
N SER A 8 7.96 1.56 7.86
CA SER A 8 8.28 0.11 7.90
C SER A 8 7.04 -0.76 7.74
N ALA A 9 5.87 -0.30 8.19
CA ALA A 9 4.59 -1.00 8.03
C ALA A 9 4.08 -1.02 6.58
N MET A 10 4.53 -0.09 5.72
CA MET A 10 4.18 -0.05 4.31
C MET A 10 5.27 -0.70 3.44
N LYS A 11 5.51 -2.00 3.64
CA LYS A 11 6.28 -2.80 2.68
C LYS A 11 5.57 -2.74 1.34
N GLY A 12 6.26 -2.23 0.34
CA GLY A 12 5.81 -2.27 -1.05
C GLY A 12 7.02 -2.36 -1.95
N ASP A 13 6.80 -2.85 -3.16
CA ASP A 13 7.88 -3.09 -4.11
C ASP A 13 8.68 -1.82 -4.42
N LYS A 14 9.93 -2.03 -4.83
CA LYS A 14 10.81 -0.97 -5.33
C LYS A 14 10.20 -0.35 -6.59
N LEU A 15 10.43 0.94 -6.80
CA LEU A 15 9.98 1.62 -8.02
C LEU A 15 10.78 1.11 -9.22
N LYS A 16 10.08 0.39 -10.11
CA LYS A 16 10.58 -0.14 -11.37
C LYS A 16 9.81 0.46 -12.55
N ASP A 17 8.51 0.67 -12.42
CA ASP A 17 7.64 1.16 -13.49
C ASP A 17 6.57 2.15 -12.99
N SER A 18 5.85 2.76 -13.93
CA SER A 18 4.85 3.81 -13.66
C SER A 18 3.68 3.36 -12.77
N PRO A 19 3.12 2.13 -12.89
CA PRO A 19 2.05 1.66 -11.98
C PRO A 19 2.42 1.73 -10.49
N GLN A 20 3.69 1.55 -10.15
CA GLN A 20 4.17 1.61 -8.77
C GLN A 20 4.37 3.04 -8.26
N TRP A 21 4.41 4.03 -9.18
CA TRP A 21 4.75 5.42 -8.87
C TRP A 21 3.91 5.98 -7.75
N ARG A 22 2.59 5.84 -7.83
CA ARG A 22 1.66 6.47 -6.88
C ARG A 22 1.95 6.06 -5.44
N ASN A 23 2.01 4.75 -5.19
CA ASN A 23 2.28 4.19 -3.87
C ASN A 23 3.72 4.49 -3.43
N TRP A 24 4.68 4.45 -4.35
CA TRP A 24 6.07 4.79 -4.04
C TRP A 24 6.24 6.27 -3.65
N PHE A 25 5.62 7.18 -4.41
CA PHE A 25 5.66 8.62 -4.17
C PHE A 25 4.93 9.01 -2.88
N ALA A 26 3.80 8.36 -2.57
CA ALA A 26 3.13 8.56 -1.29
C ALA A 26 4.05 8.18 -0.11
N ARG A 27 4.82 7.09 -0.23
CA ARG A 27 5.78 6.65 0.79
C ARG A 27 6.94 7.63 0.96
N VAL A 28 7.55 8.13 -0.12
CA VAL A 28 8.64 9.11 -0.01
C VAL A 28 8.15 10.42 0.60
N LYS A 29 6.95 10.87 0.22
CA LYS A 29 6.30 12.07 0.79
C LYS A 29 6.06 11.92 2.29
N LEU A 30 5.51 10.79 2.72
CA LEU A 30 5.32 10.50 4.14
C LEU A 30 6.65 10.47 4.90
N PHE A 31 7.67 9.81 4.35
CA PHE A 31 8.99 9.73 4.96
C PHE A 31 9.67 11.10 5.08
N ALA A 32 9.64 11.92 4.03
CA ALA A 32 10.20 13.27 4.05
C ALA A 32 9.48 14.20 5.05
N ARG A 33 8.16 14.06 5.20
CA ARG A 33 7.38 14.77 6.25
C ARG A 33 7.80 14.35 7.65
N GLN A 34 8.03 13.06 7.89
CA GLN A 34 8.56 12.57 9.17
C GLN A 34 9.95 13.12 9.47
N LYS A 35 10.76 13.35 8.43
CA LYS A 35 12.08 13.98 8.53
C LYS A 35 12.02 15.52 8.57
N LYS A 36 10.83 16.13 8.46
CA LYS A 36 10.62 17.59 8.43
C LYS A 36 11.40 18.30 7.32
N VAL A 37 11.51 17.68 6.15
CA VAL A 37 12.22 18.23 4.99
C VAL A 37 11.40 18.17 3.70
N TRP A 38 10.10 17.87 3.78
CA TRP A 38 9.25 17.75 2.58
C TRP A 38 9.24 19.03 1.74
N ASP A 39 9.17 20.19 2.39
CA ASP A 39 9.07 21.48 1.71
C ASP A 39 10.36 21.87 0.96
N LEU A 40 11.48 21.20 1.28
CA LEU A 40 12.78 21.34 0.60
C LEU A 40 12.97 20.34 -0.56
N VAL A 41 12.12 19.33 -0.67
CA VAL A 41 12.30 18.23 -1.65
C VAL A 41 11.08 17.97 -2.51
N ASN A 42 10.02 18.76 -2.35
CA ASN A 42 8.75 18.55 -3.04
C ASN A 42 8.88 18.85 -4.55
N PRO A 43 8.83 17.83 -5.43
CA PRO A 43 9.01 18.04 -6.88
C PRO A 43 7.80 18.69 -7.56
N GLN A 44 6.73 18.98 -6.81
CA GLN A 44 5.54 19.67 -7.31
C GLN A 44 5.65 21.21 -7.20
N ILE A 45 6.70 21.69 -6.54
CA ILE A 45 7.01 23.12 -6.40
C ILE A 45 8.14 23.41 -7.38
N GLU A 46 8.03 24.49 -8.15
CA GLU A 46 9.12 24.90 -9.03
C GLU A 46 10.32 25.35 -8.20
N GLU A 47 11.53 25.13 -8.71
CA GLU A 47 12.77 25.35 -7.96
C GLU A 47 12.90 26.78 -7.41
N ASP A 48 12.43 27.77 -8.16
CA ASP A 48 12.45 29.19 -7.78
C ASP A 48 11.60 29.49 -6.53
N TYR A 49 10.60 28.66 -6.23
CA TYR A 49 9.72 28.80 -5.07
C TYR A 49 10.01 27.78 -3.97
N LEU A 50 11.01 26.92 -4.17
CA LEU A 50 11.38 25.90 -3.20
C LEU A 50 12.07 26.55 -1.99
N GLU A 51 11.74 26.08 -0.79
CA GLU A 51 12.46 26.52 0.40
C GLU A 51 13.94 26.14 0.31
N GLN A 52 14.82 27.08 0.63
CA GLN A 52 16.26 26.81 0.61
C GLN A 52 16.69 26.10 1.90
N PRO A 53 17.58 25.10 1.82
CA PRO A 53 18.20 24.52 2.99
C PRO A 53 18.89 25.58 3.85
N MET A 54 18.82 25.41 5.16
CA MET A 54 19.52 26.26 6.12
C MET A 54 21.02 26.26 5.81
N ARG A 55 21.63 27.45 5.85
CA ARG A 55 23.09 27.57 5.74
C ARG A 55 23.72 27.14 7.05
N LYS A 56 24.84 26.43 6.96
CA LYS A 56 25.60 26.03 8.15
C LYS A 56 25.99 27.27 8.95
N PRO A 57 25.59 27.37 10.23
CA PRO A 57 25.88 28.55 11.03
C PRO A 57 27.38 28.64 11.32
N LYS A 58 27.89 29.87 11.43
CA LYS A 58 29.30 30.15 11.73
C LYS A 58 29.48 30.28 13.24
N ARG A 59 30.47 29.57 13.78
CA ARG A 59 30.79 29.66 15.20
C ARG A 59 31.25 31.08 15.55
N PRO A 60 30.66 31.73 16.58
CA PRO A 60 31.10 33.04 17.02
C PRO A 60 32.50 32.96 17.65
N GLN A 61 33.37 33.88 17.27
CA GLN A 61 34.72 33.99 17.84
C GLN A 61 34.69 34.73 19.18
N TYR A 62 35.55 34.30 20.10
CA TYR A 62 35.71 34.97 21.39
C TYR A 62 36.55 36.26 21.21
N PRO A 63 36.09 37.42 21.70
CA PRO A 63 36.87 38.65 21.63
C PRO A 63 38.02 38.62 22.66
N GLU A 64 39.27 38.64 22.21
CA GLU A 64 40.43 38.76 23.09
C GLU A 64 40.41 40.12 23.82
N GLY A 65 40.59 40.10 25.15
CA GLY A 65 40.57 41.31 25.98
C GLY A 65 39.18 41.93 26.23
N GLY A 66 38.09 41.22 25.91
CA GLY A 66 36.73 41.71 26.11
C GLY A 66 36.33 41.90 27.58
N SER A 67 35.53 42.93 27.86
CA SER A 67 34.93 43.15 29.18
C SER A 67 33.93 42.04 29.55
N GLU A 68 33.52 41.94 30.82
CA GLU A 68 32.51 40.95 31.25
C GLU A 68 31.16 41.11 30.51
N SER A 69 30.84 42.31 30.02
CA SER A 69 29.68 42.53 29.13
C SER A 69 29.85 41.84 27.78
N VAL A 70 31.02 42.03 27.15
CA VAL A 70 31.38 41.41 25.87
C VAL A 70 31.40 39.88 25.98
N LYS A 71 31.83 39.36 27.12
CA LYS A 71 31.80 37.92 27.44
C LYS A 71 30.38 37.38 27.63
N ARG A 72 29.44 38.19 28.11
CA ARG A 72 28.01 37.82 28.20
C ARG A 72 27.39 37.76 26.81
N GLU A 73 27.56 38.81 25.99
CA GLU A 73 27.07 38.84 24.61
C GLU A 73 27.67 37.73 23.74
N TRP A 74 28.92 37.35 23.96
CA TRP A 74 29.52 36.19 23.29
C TRP A 74 28.85 34.86 23.70
N ARG A 75 28.49 34.69 24.99
CA ARG A 75 27.77 33.50 25.46
C ARG A 75 26.38 33.42 24.83
N ASP A 76 25.65 34.53 24.79
CA ASP A 76 24.32 34.57 24.17
C ASP A 76 24.40 34.20 22.67
N ARG A 77 25.38 34.75 21.94
CA ARG A 77 25.65 34.37 20.55
C ARG A 77 26.06 32.91 20.38
N LEU A 78 26.82 32.36 21.34
CA LEU A 78 27.21 30.95 21.32
C LEU A 78 26.01 30.03 21.55
N ASP A 79 25.05 30.44 22.38
CA ASP A 79 23.85 29.65 22.63
C ASP A 79 22.89 29.69 21.44
N ILE A 80 22.69 30.85 20.79
CA ILE A 80 21.99 30.94 19.49
C ILE A 80 22.67 30.05 18.45
N TYR A 81 24.00 30.13 18.33
CA TYR A 81 24.76 29.28 17.40
C TYR A 81 24.53 27.78 17.63
N LYS A 82 24.45 27.33 18.89
CA LYS A 82 24.19 25.90 19.18
C LYS A 82 22.78 25.49 18.74
N LEU A 83 21.78 26.34 18.93
CA LEU A 83 20.41 26.10 18.49
C LEU A 83 20.36 26.00 16.96
N ASP A 84 20.89 27.01 16.26
CA ASP A 84 20.94 27.04 14.80
C ASP A 84 21.71 25.83 14.25
N LEU A 85 22.81 25.43 14.90
CA LEU A 85 23.61 24.29 14.49
C LEU A 85 22.83 22.98 14.62
N ALA A 86 22.09 22.82 15.72
CA ALA A 86 21.27 21.63 15.93
C ALA A 86 20.14 21.53 14.89
N GLU A 87 19.48 22.64 14.58
CA GLU A 87 18.45 22.70 13.54
C GLU A 87 19.02 22.39 12.15
N TRP A 88 20.17 23.00 11.81
CA TRP A 88 20.89 22.72 10.57
C TRP A 88 21.29 21.24 10.45
N GLU A 89 21.87 20.65 11.51
CA GLU A 89 22.25 19.24 11.51
C GLU A 89 21.04 18.31 11.37
N GLN A 90 19.92 18.65 12.01
CA GLN A 90 18.68 17.88 11.88
C GLN A 90 18.16 17.90 10.43
N GLN A 91 18.13 19.07 9.81
CA GLN A 91 17.69 19.22 8.42
C GLN A 91 18.63 18.48 7.46
N ALA A 92 19.95 18.63 7.62
CA ALA A 92 20.95 17.94 6.80
C ALA A 92 20.82 16.40 6.91
N LYS A 93 20.65 15.87 8.12
CA LYS A 93 20.39 14.43 8.35
C LYS A 93 19.06 13.99 7.72
N GLY A 94 18.04 14.85 7.76
CA GLY A 94 16.75 14.59 7.12
C GLY A 94 16.86 14.44 5.61
N LEU A 95 17.56 15.38 4.95
CA LEU A 95 17.81 15.36 3.50
C LEU A 95 18.61 14.13 3.08
N ASP A 96 19.68 13.80 3.79
CA ASP A 96 20.48 12.59 3.52
C ASP A 96 19.66 11.30 3.70
N ALA A 97 18.83 11.24 4.74
CA ALA A 97 17.95 10.10 4.96
C ALA A 97 16.94 9.92 3.83
N VAL A 98 16.30 11.01 3.36
CA VAL A 98 15.38 10.98 2.21
C VAL A 98 16.11 10.51 0.96
N ASN A 99 17.31 11.05 0.73
CA ASN A 99 18.12 10.66 -0.42
C ASN A 99 18.45 9.16 -0.42
N LYS A 100 18.96 8.65 0.71
CA LYS A 100 19.23 7.23 0.89
C LYS A 100 17.98 6.38 0.70
N TRP A 101 16.83 6.86 1.17
CA TRP A 101 15.54 6.18 1.01
C TRP A 101 15.17 6.06 -0.47
N ILE A 102 15.29 7.13 -1.25
CA ILE A 102 15.01 7.14 -2.70
C ILE A 102 15.83 6.06 -3.40
N ILE A 103 17.16 6.07 -3.21
CA ILE A 103 18.07 5.14 -3.88
C ILE A 103 17.79 3.68 -3.46
N THR A 104 17.56 3.45 -2.17
CA THR A 104 17.32 2.10 -1.61
C THR A 104 16.02 1.48 -2.13
N ASN A 105 14.98 2.31 -2.30
CA ASN A 105 13.65 1.89 -2.73
C ASN A 105 13.42 2.03 -4.24
N LEU A 106 14.46 2.35 -5.01
CA LEU A 106 14.45 2.35 -6.46
C LEU A 106 15.00 1.03 -7.00
N ASP A 107 14.41 0.51 -8.07
CA ASP A 107 14.95 -0.66 -8.77
C ASP A 107 16.36 -0.34 -9.32
N PRO A 108 17.34 -1.25 -9.16
CA PRO A 108 18.72 -1.02 -9.61
C PRO A 108 18.85 -0.62 -11.09
N ILE A 109 17.91 -1.00 -11.95
CA ILE A 109 17.93 -0.64 -13.38
C ILE A 109 17.94 0.88 -13.61
N HIS A 110 17.44 1.67 -12.66
CA HIS A 110 17.34 3.13 -12.77
C HIS A 110 18.48 3.88 -12.08
N HIS A 111 19.38 3.19 -11.37
CA HIS A 111 20.44 3.84 -10.57
C HIS A 111 21.40 4.67 -11.43
N ALA A 112 21.78 4.17 -12.60
CA ALA A 112 22.66 4.89 -13.52
C ALA A 112 22.06 6.22 -13.98
N SER A 113 20.73 6.29 -14.14
CA SER A 113 20.02 7.51 -14.53
C SER A 113 19.95 8.55 -13.41
N LEU A 114 20.33 8.21 -12.18
CA LEU A 114 20.33 9.12 -11.03
C LEU A 114 21.70 9.70 -10.68
N LEU A 115 22.75 9.35 -11.43
CA LEU A 115 24.11 9.80 -11.14
C LEU A 115 24.30 11.30 -11.33
N ASP A 116 23.60 11.90 -12.30
CA ASP A 116 23.69 13.32 -12.63
C ASP A 116 22.86 14.24 -11.71
N TYR A 117 22.07 13.65 -10.80
CA TYR A 117 21.22 14.38 -9.86
C TYR A 117 21.81 14.25 -8.46
N GLU A 118 22.18 15.37 -7.86
CA GLU A 118 22.90 15.41 -6.58
C GLU A 118 21.94 15.51 -5.39
N THR A 119 20.86 16.28 -5.54
CA THR A 119 19.91 16.54 -4.45
C THR A 119 18.72 15.57 -4.47
N PRO A 120 18.10 15.27 -3.31
CA PRO A 120 16.87 14.50 -3.28
C PRO A 120 15.73 15.18 -4.07
N TYR A 121 15.70 16.52 -4.14
CA TYR A 121 14.76 17.27 -4.97
C TYR A 121 14.93 16.95 -6.45
N GLU A 122 16.13 17.13 -7.01
CA GLU A 122 16.43 16.84 -8.42
C GLU A 122 16.08 15.39 -8.79
N ARG A 123 16.46 14.44 -7.93
CA ARG A 123 16.12 13.02 -8.13
C ARG A 123 14.61 12.83 -8.17
N LEU A 124 13.86 13.46 -7.29
CA LEU A 124 12.40 13.38 -7.27
C LEU A 124 11.76 14.06 -8.50
N VAL A 125 12.28 15.18 -8.97
CA VAL A 125 11.82 15.84 -10.21
C VAL A 125 12.02 14.93 -11.42
N TYR A 126 13.22 14.32 -11.54
CA TYR A 126 13.51 13.37 -12.60
C TYR A 126 12.57 12.15 -12.56
N LEU A 127 12.44 11.51 -11.40
CA LEU A 127 11.57 10.35 -11.23
C LEU A 127 10.10 10.72 -11.46
N THR A 128 9.68 11.91 -11.07
CA THR A 128 8.33 12.42 -11.36
C THR A 128 8.11 12.54 -12.86
N THR A 129 9.05 13.15 -13.58
CA THR A 129 8.98 13.25 -15.05
C THR A 129 8.90 11.88 -15.72
N ARG A 130 9.64 10.90 -15.21
CA ARG A 130 9.74 9.55 -15.79
C ARG A 130 8.57 8.63 -15.45
N PHE A 131 8.04 8.71 -14.23
CA PHE A 131 7.08 7.73 -13.69
C PHE A 131 5.75 8.32 -13.26
N ALA A 132 5.69 9.61 -12.92
CA ALA A 132 4.44 10.26 -12.49
C ALA A 132 3.42 10.44 -13.60
N ARG A 133 3.85 10.31 -14.85
CA ARG A 133 2.98 10.40 -16.01
C ARG A 133 3.18 9.19 -16.88
N SER A 134 2.15 8.37 -16.95
CA SER A 134 1.66 8.06 -18.28
C SER A 134 0.18 8.39 -18.27
N ASN A 135 -0.26 9.18 -19.27
CA ASN A 135 -1.65 9.12 -19.70
C ASN A 135 -2.08 7.66 -19.87
N ALA A 136 -1.14 6.75 -20.15
CA ALA A 136 -1.39 5.32 -20.18
C ALA A 136 -1.82 4.70 -18.84
N TYR A 137 -1.40 5.17 -17.65
CA TYR A 137 -1.92 4.63 -16.38
C TYR A 137 -3.32 5.16 -16.11
N GLU A 138 -3.56 6.45 -16.33
CA GLU A 138 -4.91 7.02 -16.26
C GLU A 138 -5.85 6.33 -17.26
N GLU A 139 -5.39 6.13 -18.49
CA GLU A 139 -6.11 5.45 -19.56
C GLU A 139 -6.25 3.94 -19.29
N ASP A 140 -5.29 3.31 -18.61
CA ASP A 140 -5.39 1.92 -18.14
C ASP A 140 -6.45 1.80 -17.05
N ILE A 141 -6.47 2.72 -16.07
CA ILE A 141 -7.54 2.78 -15.08
C ILE A 141 -8.89 3.05 -15.76
N ARG A 142 -8.98 3.94 -16.77
CA ARG A 142 -10.21 4.14 -17.55
C ARG A 142 -10.60 2.89 -18.34
N ALA A 143 -9.65 2.21 -18.96
CA ALA A 143 -9.89 1.00 -19.74
C ALA A 143 -10.39 -0.14 -18.83
N GLN A 144 -9.75 -0.32 -17.67
CA GLN A 144 -10.18 -1.25 -16.63
C GLN A 144 -11.55 -0.87 -16.08
N TRP A 145 -11.80 0.41 -15.79
CA TRP A 145 -13.10 0.91 -15.34
C TRP A 145 -14.19 0.53 -16.34
N LYS A 146 -14.00 0.89 -17.61
CA LYS A 146 -14.94 0.55 -18.69
C LYS A 146 -15.17 -0.96 -18.79
N TRP A 147 -14.12 -1.76 -18.65
CA TRP A 147 -14.22 -3.22 -18.69
C TRP A 147 -15.00 -3.79 -17.50
N PHE A 148 -14.68 -3.40 -16.27
CA PHE A 148 -15.36 -3.86 -15.04
C PHE A 148 -16.82 -3.40 -15.00
N SER A 149 -17.11 -2.16 -15.41
CA SER A 149 -18.47 -1.60 -15.45
C SER A 149 -19.36 -2.26 -16.50
N SER A 150 -18.77 -2.79 -17.57
CA SER A 150 -19.50 -3.40 -18.69
C SER A 150 -19.54 -4.93 -18.64
N SER A 151 -18.66 -5.56 -17.84
CA SER A 151 -18.49 -7.01 -17.83
C SER A 151 -18.91 -7.58 -16.48
N PRO A 152 -19.97 -8.40 -16.42
CA PRO A 152 -20.33 -9.07 -15.18
C PRO A 152 -19.23 -10.03 -14.72
N PRO A 153 -19.12 -10.31 -13.41
CA PRO A 153 -18.20 -11.31 -12.90
C PRO A 153 -18.46 -12.65 -13.60
N ARG A 154 -17.39 -13.24 -14.17
CA ARG A 154 -17.50 -14.48 -14.93
C ARG A 154 -18.02 -15.61 -14.03
N LYS A 155 -18.80 -16.53 -14.60
CA LYS A 155 -19.27 -17.72 -13.89
C LYS A 155 -18.09 -18.47 -13.26
N GLY A 156 -18.18 -18.73 -11.96
CA GLY A 156 -17.16 -19.46 -11.19
C GLY A 156 -16.04 -18.59 -10.58
N VAL A 157 -16.04 -17.27 -10.81
CA VAL A 157 -15.17 -16.34 -10.08
C VAL A 157 -15.70 -16.16 -8.66
N ASP A 158 -14.80 -16.09 -7.68
CA ASP A 158 -15.16 -15.69 -6.31
C ASP A 158 -15.64 -14.24 -6.30
N ILE A 159 -16.93 -14.05 -5.98
CA ILE A 159 -17.54 -12.73 -5.97
C ILE A 159 -16.85 -11.81 -4.95
N ASN A 160 -16.36 -12.34 -3.83
CA ASN A 160 -15.78 -11.51 -2.78
C ASN A 160 -14.46 -10.91 -3.24
N HIS A 161 -13.67 -11.71 -3.97
CA HIS A 161 -12.46 -11.24 -4.61
C HIS A 161 -12.76 -10.20 -5.69
N TRP A 162 -13.75 -10.47 -6.56
CA TRP A 162 -14.17 -9.52 -7.59
C TRP A 162 -14.65 -8.19 -7.01
N LEU A 163 -15.41 -8.21 -5.91
CA LEU A 163 -15.83 -6.98 -5.21
C LEU A 163 -14.66 -6.22 -4.60
N ALA A 164 -13.65 -6.92 -4.09
CA ALA A 164 -12.43 -6.30 -3.57
C ALA A 164 -11.62 -5.63 -4.69
N ASP A 165 -11.49 -6.28 -5.84
CA ASP A 165 -10.84 -5.71 -7.03
C ASP A 165 -11.60 -4.48 -7.53
N TRP A 166 -12.93 -4.55 -7.58
CA TRP A 166 -13.75 -3.44 -8.04
C TRP A 166 -13.66 -2.22 -7.10
N ASN A 167 -13.69 -2.44 -5.78
CA ASN A 167 -13.49 -1.35 -4.83
C ASN A 167 -12.07 -0.77 -4.90
N THR A 168 -11.06 -1.61 -5.11
CA THR A 168 -9.67 -1.15 -5.31
C THR A 168 -9.56 -0.25 -6.53
N LEU A 169 -10.19 -0.64 -7.65
CA LEU A 169 -10.23 0.14 -8.87
C LEU A 169 -10.97 1.49 -8.68
N ARG A 170 -12.07 1.50 -7.90
CA ARG A 170 -12.73 2.75 -7.48
C ARG A 170 -11.82 3.66 -6.67
N GLU A 171 -11.15 3.15 -5.64
CA GLU A 171 -10.22 3.97 -4.86
C GLU A 171 -9.08 4.53 -5.72
N GLN A 172 -8.59 3.77 -6.71
CA GLN A 172 -7.62 4.25 -7.69
C GLN A 172 -8.20 5.37 -8.57
N ALA A 173 -9.43 5.22 -9.06
CA ALA A 173 -10.11 6.23 -9.88
C ALA A 173 -10.44 7.52 -9.10
N VAL A 174 -10.98 7.40 -7.88
CA VAL A 174 -11.25 8.52 -6.95
C VAL A 174 -9.98 9.33 -6.75
N SER A 175 -8.89 8.63 -6.51
CA SER A 175 -7.64 9.25 -6.16
C SER A 175 -6.91 9.85 -7.38
N LEU A 176 -7.32 9.49 -8.61
CA LEU A 176 -6.94 10.16 -9.86
C LEU A 176 -7.91 11.31 -10.24
N ASP A 177 -8.94 11.58 -9.44
CA ASP A 177 -10.01 12.55 -9.74
C ASP A 177 -10.69 12.30 -11.11
N LEU A 178 -10.88 11.01 -11.44
CA LEU A 178 -11.52 10.61 -12.69
C LEU A 178 -13.01 10.97 -12.70
N PRO A 179 -13.54 11.57 -13.78
CA PRO A 179 -14.96 11.94 -13.85
C PRO A 179 -15.91 10.74 -13.76
N GLU A 180 -15.46 9.55 -14.17
CA GLU A 180 -16.20 8.28 -14.14
C GLU A 180 -16.64 7.88 -12.72
N VAL A 181 -15.92 8.35 -11.69
CA VAL A 181 -16.25 8.06 -10.28
C VAL A 181 -17.62 8.62 -9.91
N LYS A 182 -18.06 9.72 -10.55
CA LYS A 182 -19.38 10.32 -10.31
C LYS A 182 -20.52 9.39 -10.70
N SER A 183 -20.29 8.47 -11.63
CA SER A 183 -21.27 7.46 -12.06
C SER A 183 -21.05 6.09 -11.41
N ALA A 184 -20.19 5.96 -10.38
CA ALA A 184 -19.78 4.68 -9.83
C ALA A 184 -20.95 3.76 -9.39
N ASN A 185 -22.00 4.31 -8.78
CA ASN A 185 -23.18 3.52 -8.41
C ASN A 185 -23.88 2.93 -9.63
N LYS A 186 -24.08 3.74 -10.68
CA LYS A 186 -24.70 3.32 -11.93
C LYS A 186 -23.85 2.26 -12.63
N ASP A 187 -22.55 2.49 -12.66
CA ASP A 187 -21.58 1.59 -13.29
C ASP A 187 -21.51 0.25 -12.56
N PHE A 188 -21.51 0.25 -11.22
CA PHE A 188 -21.58 -0.96 -10.42
C PHE A 188 -22.88 -1.73 -10.64
N LEU A 189 -24.03 -1.05 -10.61
CA LEU A 189 -25.33 -1.68 -10.89
C LEU A 189 -25.34 -2.33 -12.27
N HIS A 190 -24.74 -1.68 -13.27
CA HIS A 190 -24.64 -2.25 -14.61
C HIS A 190 -23.78 -3.52 -14.63
N ALA A 191 -22.65 -3.51 -13.92
CA ALA A 191 -21.75 -4.67 -13.82
C ALA A 191 -22.40 -5.89 -13.17
N VAL A 192 -23.23 -5.71 -12.14
CA VAL A 192 -23.81 -6.85 -11.38
C VAL A 192 -25.22 -7.25 -11.79
N LYS A 193 -25.78 -6.62 -12.83
CA LYS A 193 -27.17 -6.81 -13.29
C LYS A 193 -27.59 -8.28 -13.41
N ASP A 194 -26.73 -9.11 -14.01
CA ASP A 194 -27.05 -10.51 -14.29
C ASP A 194 -26.66 -11.47 -13.13
N VAL A 195 -26.04 -10.96 -12.07
CA VAL A 195 -25.55 -11.77 -10.94
C VAL A 195 -26.65 -12.00 -9.91
N LEU A 196 -27.37 -10.93 -9.53
CA LEU A 196 -28.50 -10.97 -8.60
C LEU A 196 -29.64 -10.08 -9.12
N PRO A 197 -30.45 -10.57 -10.07
CA PRO A 197 -31.48 -9.75 -10.73
C PRO A 197 -32.49 -9.12 -9.77
N THR A 198 -32.93 -9.85 -8.74
CA THR A 198 -33.91 -9.35 -7.75
C THR A 198 -33.35 -8.21 -6.91
N TRP A 199 -32.11 -8.35 -6.43
CA TRP A 199 -31.43 -7.27 -5.70
C TRP A 199 -31.20 -6.06 -6.61
N TRP A 200 -30.75 -6.32 -7.84
CA TRP A 200 -30.48 -5.28 -8.82
C TRP A 200 -31.72 -4.45 -9.13
N GLN A 201 -32.87 -5.10 -9.34
CA GLN A 201 -34.12 -4.41 -9.66
C GLN A 201 -34.52 -3.44 -8.54
N ALA A 202 -34.49 -3.89 -7.28
CA ALA A 202 -34.81 -3.04 -6.13
C ALA A 202 -33.84 -1.86 -6.00
N LYS A 203 -32.53 -2.10 -6.16
CA LYS A 203 -31.53 -1.04 -6.05
C LYS A 203 -31.54 -0.06 -7.23
N TYR A 204 -31.78 -0.55 -8.44
CA TYR A 204 -31.94 0.29 -9.62
C TYR A 204 -33.13 1.24 -9.45
N GLU A 205 -34.27 0.76 -8.96
CA GLU A 205 -35.42 1.61 -8.66
C GLU A 205 -35.07 2.69 -7.62
N SER A 206 -34.46 2.32 -6.49
CA SER A 206 -34.10 3.28 -5.45
C SER A 206 -33.10 4.36 -5.91
N ILE A 207 -32.03 3.96 -6.62
CA ILE A 207 -30.93 4.87 -6.95
C ILE A 207 -31.21 5.65 -8.23
N ILE A 208 -31.75 4.99 -9.27
CA ILE A 208 -31.89 5.59 -10.60
C ILE A 208 -33.26 6.24 -10.78
N MET A 209 -34.34 5.63 -10.28
CA MET A 209 -35.69 6.19 -10.45
C MET A 209 -36.04 7.16 -9.32
N ASN A 210 -35.73 6.78 -8.07
CA ASN A 210 -36.08 7.59 -6.90
C ASN A 210 -34.98 8.57 -6.49
N HIS A 211 -33.83 8.57 -7.18
CA HIS A 211 -32.69 9.46 -6.92
C HIS A 211 -32.21 9.42 -5.46
N GLU A 212 -32.22 8.24 -4.84
CA GLU A 212 -31.70 8.08 -3.48
C GLU A 212 -30.17 8.15 -3.49
N ASP A 213 -29.61 8.99 -2.61
CA ASP A 213 -28.17 9.13 -2.44
C ASP A 213 -27.61 7.92 -1.68
N TRP A 214 -26.75 7.17 -2.36
CA TRP A 214 -26.05 6.03 -1.78
C TRP A 214 -24.53 6.25 -1.85
N GLU A 215 -23.85 6.02 -0.73
CA GLU A 215 -22.41 5.91 -0.72
C GLU A 215 -22.01 4.59 -1.42
N THR A 216 -21.09 4.64 -2.38
CA THR A 216 -20.80 3.50 -3.25
C THR A 216 -20.27 2.29 -2.49
N ARG A 217 -19.52 2.51 -1.41
CA ARG A 217 -18.97 1.42 -0.62
C ARG A 217 -20.08 0.73 0.18
N ASP A 218 -21.04 1.47 0.72
CA ASP A 218 -22.23 0.91 1.36
C ASP A 218 -23.07 0.07 0.37
N LEU A 219 -23.19 0.53 -0.88
CA LEU A 219 -23.86 -0.24 -1.94
C LEU A 219 -23.15 -1.58 -2.24
N ILE A 220 -21.81 -1.57 -2.30
CA ILE A 220 -20.98 -2.76 -2.52
C ILE A 220 -21.12 -3.75 -1.36
N GLU A 221 -21.09 -3.28 -0.12
CA GLU A 221 -21.24 -4.14 1.06
C GLU A 221 -22.67 -4.68 1.21
N ASN A 222 -23.69 -3.89 0.84
CA ASN A 222 -25.06 -4.38 0.77
C ASN A 222 -25.22 -5.51 -0.25
N PHE A 223 -24.63 -5.35 -1.45
CA PHE A 223 -24.60 -6.41 -2.45
C PHE A 223 -23.91 -7.68 -1.92
N ARG A 224 -22.75 -7.51 -1.26
CA ARG A 224 -21.99 -8.62 -0.65
C ARG A 224 -22.86 -9.42 0.33
N GLY A 225 -23.53 -8.73 1.24
CA GLY A 225 -24.40 -9.38 2.24
C GLY A 225 -25.52 -10.18 1.58
N PHE A 226 -26.21 -9.58 0.61
CA PHE A 226 -27.32 -10.24 -0.08
C PHE A 226 -26.86 -11.44 -0.92
N TYR A 227 -25.69 -11.36 -1.55
CA TYR A 227 -25.10 -12.48 -2.28
C TYR A 227 -24.79 -13.67 -1.36
N GLN A 228 -24.22 -13.41 -0.19
CA GLN A 228 -23.89 -14.47 0.77
C GLN A 228 -25.12 -15.17 1.34
N GLU A 229 -26.24 -14.46 1.45
CA GLU A 229 -27.53 -15.02 1.91
C GLU A 229 -28.21 -15.87 0.82
N MET A 230 -28.20 -15.39 -0.43
CA MET A 230 -28.91 -16.03 -1.55
C MET A 230 -28.14 -17.18 -2.22
N VAL A 231 -26.80 -17.10 -2.25
CA VAL A 231 -25.96 -18.08 -2.96
C VAL A 231 -25.27 -18.98 -1.94
N PRO A 232 -25.62 -20.28 -1.87
CA PRO A 232 -24.93 -21.22 -0.99
C PRO A 232 -23.45 -21.26 -1.37
N GLN A 233 -22.60 -20.74 -0.49
CA GLN A 233 -21.17 -20.88 -0.64
C GLN A 233 -20.83 -22.36 -0.55
N LYS A 234 -20.09 -22.91 -1.52
CA LYS A 234 -19.53 -24.25 -1.35
C LYS A 234 -18.70 -24.21 -0.07
N PRO A 235 -18.92 -25.10 0.91
CA PRO A 235 -18.09 -25.12 2.09
C PRO A 235 -16.65 -25.33 1.62
N THR A 236 -15.80 -24.32 1.83
CA THR A 236 -14.36 -24.51 1.81
C THR A 236 -14.08 -25.48 2.93
N SER A 237 -13.96 -26.77 2.60
CA SER A 237 -13.60 -27.81 3.55
C SER A 237 -12.15 -27.61 3.96
N THR A 238 -11.92 -26.64 4.83
CA THR A 238 -10.88 -26.76 5.84
C THR A 238 -11.63 -27.23 7.06
N ILE A 239 -11.82 -28.55 7.15
CA ILE A 239 -12.25 -29.18 8.38
C ILE A 239 -11.13 -28.90 9.40
N SER A 240 -11.23 -27.79 10.12
CA SER A 240 -10.70 -27.77 11.47
C SER A 240 -11.61 -28.73 12.24
N LYS A 241 -11.01 -29.80 12.77
CA LYS A 241 -11.73 -30.78 13.58
C LYS A 241 -12.45 -30.03 14.69
N ALA A 242 -13.77 -29.98 14.56
CA ALA A 242 -14.64 -29.44 15.58
C ALA A 242 -14.44 -30.23 16.87
N SER A 243 -14.17 -29.51 17.95
CA SER A 243 -14.47 -29.99 19.30
C SER A 243 -15.97 -29.80 19.52
N PHE A 244 -16.77 -30.76 19.07
CA PHE A 244 -18.09 -30.96 19.64
C PHE A 244 -17.95 -32.01 20.74
N SER A 245 -18.02 -31.53 21.99
CA SER A 245 -18.08 -32.36 23.19
C SER A 245 -19.47 -32.97 23.27
N THR A 246 -19.57 -34.27 22.98
CA THR A 246 -20.77 -35.07 23.28
C THR A 246 -20.74 -35.39 24.77
N PHE A 247 -21.58 -34.71 25.54
CA PHE A 247 -21.87 -35.01 26.94
C PHE A 247 -23.15 -35.87 26.96
N GLN A 248 -23.03 -37.16 26.63
CA GLN A 248 -24.08 -38.13 26.91
C GLN A 248 -23.50 -39.54 26.86
N ASP A 249 -23.45 -40.16 28.04
CA ASP A 249 -23.82 -41.55 28.34
C ASP A 249 -22.93 -42.15 29.43
N PHE A 250 -23.43 -42.08 30.66
CA PHE A 250 -23.15 -43.03 31.73
C PHE A 250 -24.30 -44.05 31.73
N GLU A 251 -23.97 -45.31 31.47
CA GLU A 251 -24.54 -46.56 32.04
C GLU A 251 -23.94 -47.72 31.22
N GLU A 252 -22.88 -48.34 31.72
CA GLU A 252 -22.90 -49.63 32.44
C GLU A 252 -23.26 -50.84 31.55
N ALA A 253 -22.25 -51.63 31.16
CA ALA A 253 -22.03 -52.98 31.67
C ALA A 253 -21.01 -53.76 30.80
N GLU A 254 -19.95 -54.26 31.46
CA GLU A 254 -19.30 -55.59 31.36
C GLU A 254 -19.57 -56.48 30.11
N THR A 255 -18.63 -57.16 29.45
CA THR A 255 -17.41 -57.89 29.89
C THR A 255 -16.47 -58.19 28.69
N ASP A 256 -15.23 -58.53 29.05
CA ASP A 256 -14.30 -59.45 28.37
C ASP A 256 -13.25 -58.96 27.33
N GLN A 257 -12.06 -58.70 27.89
CA GLN A 257 -10.78 -59.42 27.69
C GLN A 257 -10.10 -59.50 26.30
N LEU A 258 -8.78 -59.27 26.38
CA LEU A 258 -7.67 -59.71 25.51
C LEU A 258 -7.15 -58.80 24.36
N GLN A 259 -6.16 -57.99 24.74
CA GLN A 259 -4.78 -57.90 24.20
C GLN A 259 -4.51 -57.53 22.70
N LYS A 260 -3.78 -56.41 22.55
CA LYS A 260 -3.02 -55.84 21.40
C LYS A 260 -2.03 -56.81 20.71
N PRO A 261 -1.34 -56.43 19.60
CA PRO A 261 -1.65 -55.50 18.49
C PRO A 261 -1.34 -56.15 17.10
N PRO A 262 -1.46 -55.41 15.97
CA PRO A 262 -0.52 -55.66 14.88
C PRO A 262 0.17 -54.40 14.32
N GLN A 263 1.50 -54.50 14.26
CA GLN A 263 2.31 -53.82 13.23
C GLN A 263 1.94 -54.41 11.86
N LYS A 264 1.83 -53.54 10.84
CA LYS A 264 2.24 -53.87 9.46
C LYS A 264 2.48 -52.59 8.67
N GLN A 265 3.75 -52.36 8.37
CA GLN A 265 4.24 -51.42 7.36
C GLN A 265 3.89 -51.98 5.97
N GLY A 266 3.37 -51.12 5.09
CA GLY A 266 3.03 -51.45 3.71
C GLY A 266 3.58 -50.42 2.73
N ASN A 267 4.74 -50.76 2.17
CA ASN A 267 5.29 -50.45 0.83
C ASN A 267 4.85 -49.18 0.08
N LYS A 268 5.82 -48.26 -0.10
CA LYS A 268 5.89 -47.36 -1.27
C LYS A 268 6.85 -47.95 -2.31
N PRO A 269 6.49 -48.04 -3.60
CA PRO A 269 7.45 -48.35 -4.66
C PRO A 269 8.31 -47.11 -5.03
N PRO A 270 9.60 -47.29 -5.39
CA PRO A 270 10.50 -46.20 -5.71
C PRO A 270 10.31 -45.64 -7.13
N ILE A 271 10.38 -44.31 -7.25
CA ILE A 271 10.29 -43.55 -8.50
C ILE A 271 11.62 -43.70 -9.28
N PRO A 272 11.60 -44.05 -10.59
CA PRO A 272 12.82 -44.14 -11.40
C PRO A 272 13.40 -42.76 -11.77
N LYS A 273 14.71 -42.61 -11.59
CA LYS A 273 15.50 -41.43 -11.97
C LYS A 273 15.55 -41.28 -13.49
N ARG A 274 15.25 -40.08 -14.00
CA ARG A 274 15.37 -39.74 -15.43
C ARG A 274 16.82 -39.36 -15.76
N TRP A 275 17.27 -39.91 -16.89
CA TRP A 275 18.58 -39.73 -17.53
C TRP A 275 18.66 -38.36 -18.23
N CYS A 276 19.76 -37.63 -18.05
CA CYS A 276 20.03 -36.37 -18.73
C CYS A 276 21.20 -36.57 -19.72
N PRO A 277 21.05 -36.32 -21.03
CA PRO A 277 22.03 -36.68 -22.04
C PRO A 277 22.84 -35.49 -22.56
N CYS A 278 23.85 -35.01 -21.81
CA CYS A 278 25.02 -34.33 -22.36
C CYS A 278 26.20 -34.61 -21.40
N GLY A 279 27.19 -35.38 -21.85
CA GLY A 279 28.33 -35.83 -21.06
C GLY A 279 29.62 -35.03 -21.30
N ASN A 280 30.60 -35.39 -20.47
CA ASN A 280 31.98 -34.90 -20.28
C ASN A 280 32.15 -33.57 -19.51
#